data_AF-A0A2D4FBL6-F1
#
_entry.id   AF-A0A2D4FBL6-F1
#
_cell.length_a   1.000
_cell.length_b   1.000
_cell.length_c   1.000
_cell.angle_alpha   90.00
_cell.angle_beta   90.00
_cell.angle_gamma   90.00
#
_symmetry.space_group_name_H-M   'P 1'
#
loop_
_entity.id
_entity.type
_entity.pdbx_description
1 polymer ?
#
loop_
_entity_poly.entity_id
_entity_poly.type
_entity_poly.pdbx_seq_one_letter_code
_entity_poly.pdbx_strand_id
1 'polypeptide(L)'
;AREQKAVFFVPKWKQNEKGKEEMQFAVGWSGSLGWNGPCSVEEIECVTSALCIPLASQKRSSTGRPDWTCIVVGFTSGYVRFYTESGVLLLAQLLNEDPVLQLKCRTYEIPRHPGVTEQNEELSILYPSAIVTIDGFSLFQSLRACRNQVARAAGNENVQPPPLTYKKWGLQDADTIVDYVSVGIMTLSPFDQMKTASTIGGFNAAIKNNPPAMSQYITVGSNPFTGFFYALEGSSQPLLSHVAFTVASKLTSAFFNAASGWLGWKNKQEEEPVQKQKPKVEPATPLPVRFGIPDSRRHGERICLSPCNSLAAITDDFGRILLLDVARGLSVRMWKGYR
;
A
#
# COMPACT_ATOMS: atom_id res chain seq x y z
N ALA A 1 1.45 23.92 15.79
CA ALA A 1 1.10 22.76 14.94
C ALA A 1 2.02 22.74 13.71
N ARG A 2 2.75 21.65 13.45
CA ARG A 2 3.48 21.51 12.17
C ARG A 2 2.45 21.14 11.11
N GLU A 3 2.02 22.10 10.31
CA GLU A 3 1.19 21.81 9.13
C GLU A 3 1.97 20.83 8.23
N GLN A 4 1.41 19.64 8.00
CA GLN A 4 1.98 18.64 7.10
C GLN A 4 1.76 19.11 5.65
N LYS A 5 2.59 20.06 5.21
CA LYS A 5 2.58 20.60 3.84
C LYS A 5 3.21 19.60 2.89
N ALA A 6 2.55 19.36 1.77
CA ALA A 6 3.10 18.58 0.67
C ALA A 6 3.00 19.37 -0.63
N VAL A 7 3.90 19.03 -1.54
CA VAL A 7 3.98 19.60 -2.88
C VAL A 7 4.01 18.44 -3.87
N PHE A 8 3.08 18.45 -4.82
CA PHE A 8 2.99 17.44 -5.87
C PHE A 8 3.58 18.01 -7.15
N PHE A 9 4.59 17.35 -7.68
CA PHE A 9 5.23 17.71 -8.94
C PHE A 9 4.62 16.92 -10.08
N VAL A 10 4.32 17.62 -11.18
CA VAL A 10 3.77 17.03 -12.40
C VAL A 10 4.65 17.38 -13.61
N PRO A 11 4.81 16.47 -14.58
CA PRO A 11 5.56 16.77 -15.78
C PRO A 11 4.82 17.81 -16.63
N LYS A 12 5.51 18.89 -17.02
CA LYS A 12 5.04 19.90 -17.97
C LYS A 12 6.06 20.06 -19.08
N TRP A 13 5.59 20.11 -20.32
CA TRP A 13 6.43 20.45 -21.47
C TRP A 13 6.58 21.97 -21.53
N LYS A 14 7.82 22.44 -21.59
CA LYS A 14 8.15 23.85 -21.78
C LYS A 14 9.13 23.99 -22.93
N GLN A 15 8.96 25.06 -23.69
CA GLN A 15 9.92 25.42 -24.72
C GLN A 15 11.09 26.15 -24.06
N ASN A 16 12.32 25.68 -24.27
CA ASN A 16 13.51 26.36 -23.77
C ASN A 16 13.86 27.57 -24.64
N GLU A 17 14.82 28.39 -24.19
CA GLU A 17 15.26 29.60 -24.91
C GLU A 17 15.77 29.34 -26.34
N LYS A 18 16.12 28.08 -26.65
CA LYS A 18 16.57 27.63 -27.97
C LYS A 18 15.43 27.04 -28.83
N GLY A 19 14.18 27.20 -28.40
CA GLY A 19 13.00 26.71 -29.13
C GLY A 19 12.74 25.21 -29.01
N LYS A 20 13.52 24.46 -28.22
CA LYS A 20 13.38 23.02 -28.05
C LYS A 20 12.42 22.71 -26.90
N GLU A 21 11.49 21.79 -27.12
CA GLU A 21 10.61 21.29 -26.05
C GLU A 21 11.38 20.37 -25.09
N GLU A 22 11.33 20.70 -23.81
CA GLU A 22 11.90 19.88 -22.73
C GLU A 22 10.85 19.66 -21.64
N MET A 23 10.82 18.43 -21.11
CA MET A 23 9.93 18.09 -20.01
C MET A 23 10.59 18.50 -18.70
N GLN A 24 9.87 19.30 -17.92
CA GLN A 24 10.28 19.75 -16.60
C GLN A 24 9.19 19.41 -15.58
N PHE A 25 9.60 19.05 -14.37
CA PHE A 25 8.66 18.93 -13.25
C PHE A 25 8.30 20.33 -12.74
N ALA A 26 7.00 20.59 -12.63
CA ALA A 26 6.47 21.82 -12.06
C ALA A 26 5.49 21.49 -10.94
N VAL A 27 5.27 22.43 -10.02
CA VAL A 27 4.27 22.28 -8.97
C VAL A 27 2.89 22.16 -9.62
N GLY A 28 2.26 20.99 -9.45
CA GLY A 28 0.88 20.71 -9.84
C GLY A 28 -0.11 21.01 -8.70
N TRP A 29 0.33 20.80 -7.46
CA TRP A 29 -0.43 21.12 -6.26
C TRP A 29 0.49 21.39 -5.07
N SER A 30 0.04 22.23 -4.14
CA SER A 30 0.69 22.44 -2.86
C SER A 30 -0.37 22.71 -1.81
N GLY A 31 -0.27 22.08 -0.64
CA GLY A 31 -1.23 22.24 0.44
C GLY A 31 -0.95 21.33 1.62
N SER A 32 -1.81 21.38 2.63
CA SER A 32 -1.72 20.50 3.79
C SER A 32 -2.45 19.18 3.51
N LEU A 33 -1.81 18.04 3.79
CA LEU A 33 -2.41 16.70 3.67
C LEU A 33 -3.15 16.23 4.92
N GLY A 34 -3.15 17.06 5.98
CA GLY A 34 -3.86 16.78 7.23
C GLY A 34 -5.39 16.77 7.05
N TRP A 35 -6.05 15.93 7.84
CA TRP A 35 -7.49 15.83 7.89
C TRP A 35 -8.10 16.93 8.77
N ASN A 36 -8.98 17.75 8.20
CA ASN A 36 -9.84 18.69 8.95
C ASN A 36 -11.25 18.13 9.14
N GLY A 37 -11.46 16.82 9.01
CA GLY A 37 -12.78 16.25 9.19
C GLY A 37 -13.22 16.27 10.66
N PRO A 38 -14.47 15.91 10.92
CA PRO A 38 -15.21 16.35 12.12
C PRO A 38 -14.84 15.62 13.43
N CYS A 39 -13.65 15.01 13.54
CA CYS A 39 -13.18 14.42 14.79
C CYS A 39 -12.70 15.55 15.72
N SER A 40 -13.41 15.72 16.83
CA SER A 40 -13.22 16.77 17.83
C SER A 40 -11.97 16.59 18.72
N VAL A 41 -10.94 15.91 18.24
CA VAL A 41 -9.70 15.70 18.99
C VAL A 41 -8.53 16.06 18.09
N GLU A 42 -7.69 16.95 18.61
CA GLU A 42 -6.42 17.43 18.05
C GLU A 42 -5.35 16.31 17.96
N GLU A 43 -5.71 15.12 17.48
CA GLU A 43 -4.70 14.14 17.06
C GLU A 43 -4.07 14.67 15.77
N ILE A 44 -2.94 15.36 15.92
CA ILE A 44 -2.12 15.81 14.80
C ILE A 44 -1.59 14.58 14.07
N GLU A 45 -2.32 14.17 13.06
CA GLU A 45 -1.94 13.08 12.16
C GLU A 45 -0.72 13.51 11.32
N CYS A 46 0.32 12.68 11.31
CA CYS A 46 1.56 12.94 10.57
C CYS A 46 1.70 11.96 9.40
N VAL A 47 2.28 12.43 8.29
CA VAL A 47 2.64 11.56 7.15
C VAL A 47 3.82 10.68 7.56
N THR A 48 3.72 9.39 7.33
CA THR A 48 4.77 8.41 7.64
C THR A 48 5.35 7.75 6.39
N SER A 49 4.55 7.63 5.32
CA SER A 49 4.96 7.01 4.06
C SER A 49 4.21 7.63 2.88
N ALA A 50 4.85 7.69 1.72
CA ALA A 50 4.23 8.14 0.48
C ALA A 50 4.69 7.29 -0.71
N LEU A 51 3.80 7.06 -1.67
CA LEU A 51 4.05 6.27 -2.87
C LEU A 51 3.31 6.86 -4.07
N CYS A 52 4.01 7.06 -5.18
CA CYS A 52 3.41 7.46 -6.44
C CYS A 52 3.17 6.22 -7.31
N ILE A 53 1.92 5.96 -7.67
CA ILE A 53 1.53 4.82 -8.50
C ILE A 53 1.13 5.35 -9.89
N PRO A 54 1.93 5.11 -10.93
CA PRO A 54 1.55 5.44 -12.30
C PRO A 54 0.45 4.49 -12.77
N LEU A 55 -0.67 5.03 -13.27
CA LEU A 55 -1.82 4.24 -13.72
C LEU A 55 -1.98 4.40 -15.23
N ALA A 56 -1.72 3.32 -15.97
CA ALA A 56 -1.93 3.27 -17.41
C ALA A 56 -3.40 2.96 -17.74
N SER A 57 -3.94 3.58 -18.80
CA SER A 57 -5.24 3.19 -19.33
C SER A 57 -5.14 1.97 -20.22
N GLN A 58 -6.26 1.24 -20.28
CA GLN A 58 -6.48 0.16 -21.23
C GLN A 58 -6.57 0.67 -22.68
N LYS A 59 -6.75 1.98 -22.88
CA LYS A 59 -6.59 2.59 -24.20
C LYS A 59 -5.10 2.52 -24.55
N ARG A 60 -4.74 1.70 -25.54
CA ARG A 60 -3.38 1.64 -26.08
C ARG A 60 -2.93 3.05 -26.49
N SER A 61 -2.26 3.77 -25.59
CA SER A 61 -1.59 5.01 -25.97
C SER A 61 -0.36 4.60 -26.78
N SER A 62 -0.14 5.24 -27.93
CA SER A 62 1.00 4.95 -28.82
C SER A 62 2.37 5.20 -28.18
N THR A 63 2.41 5.70 -26.94
CA THR A 63 3.63 6.05 -26.21
C THR A 63 3.88 5.20 -24.96
N GLY A 64 2.98 4.27 -24.59
CA GLY A 64 3.14 3.41 -23.41
C GLY A 64 3.21 4.19 -22.08
N ARG A 65 2.74 5.44 -22.06
CA ARG A 65 2.81 6.32 -20.89
C ARG A 65 1.64 6.10 -19.94
N PRO A 66 1.82 6.33 -18.62
CA PRO A 66 0.71 6.34 -17.68
C PRO A 66 -0.26 7.49 -18.00
N ASP A 67 -1.56 7.23 -17.83
CA ASP A 67 -2.62 8.22 -18.06
C ASP A 67 -2.65 9.28 -16.97
N TRP A 68 -2.30 8.89 -15.75
CA TRP A 68 -2.18 9.76 -14.58
C TRP A 68 -1.41 9.06 -13.47
N THR A 69 -0.97 9.83 -12.48
CA THR A 69 -0.31 9.28 -11.28
C THR A 69 -1.21 9.44 -10.06
N CYS A 70 -1.45 8.33 -9.36
CA CYS A 70 -2.10 8.33 -8.05
C CYS A 70 -1.04 8.53 -6.97
N ILE A 71 -1.31 9.42 -6.02
CA ILE A 71 -0.42 9.70 -4.89
C ILE A 71 -1.04 9.05 -3.65
N VAL A 72 -0.37 8.04 -3.12
CA VAL A 72 -0.80 7.29 -1.93
C VAL A 72 0.00 7.79 -0.74
N VAL A 73 -0.69 8.10 0.36
CA VAL A 73 -0.08 8.65 1.57
C VAL A 73 -0.58 7.85 2.77
N GLY A 74 0.37 7.36 3.56
CA GLY A 74 0.14 6.67 4.82
C GLY A 74 0.45 7.58 6.00
N PHE A 75 -0.27 7.37 7.10
CA PHE A 75 -0.25 8.28 8.24
C PHE A 75 -0.08 7.55 9.58
N THR A 76 0.25 8.32 10.62
CA THR A 76 0.41 7.83 12.00
C THR A 76 -0.86 7.27 12.61
N SER A 77 -2.04 7.66 12.13
CA SER A 77 -3.33 7.14 12.61
C SER A 77 -3.79 5.88 11.87
N GLY A 78 -2.93 5.29 11.04
CA GLY A 78 -3.24 4.08 10.25
C GLY A 78 -4.08 4.31 9.00
N TYR A 79 -4.49 5.55 8.73
CA TYR A 79 -5.17 5.88 7.49
C TYR A 79 -4.22 5.80 6.29
N VAL A 80 -4.76 5.35 5.16
CA VAL A 80 -4.14 5.43 3.85
C VAL A 80 -5.06 6.21 2.92
N ARG A 81 -4.53 7.25 2.31
CA ARG A 81 -5.28 8.17 1.44
C ARG A 81 -4.70 8.20 0.04
N PHE A 82 -5.58 8.31 -0.94
CA PHE A 82 -5.25 8.28 -2.36
C PHE A 82 -5.67 9.61 -2.97
N TYR A 83 -4.73 10.30 -3.60
CA TYR A 83 -4.93 11.61 -4.21
C TYR A 83 -4.63 11.58 -5.70
N THR A 84 -5.24 12.49 -6.45
CA THR A 84 -4.76 12.84 -7.79
C THR A 84 -3.47 13.65 -7.71
N GLU A 85 -2.76 13.74 -8.83
CA GLU A 85 -1.62 14.64 -9.03
C GLU A 85 -1.94 16.14 -8.84
N SER A 86 -3.23 16.49 -8.83
CA SER A 86 -3.75 17.84 -8.52
C SER A 86 -4.21 18.01 -7.06
N GLY A 87 -3.95 17.05 -6.18
CA GLY A 87 -4.27 17.13 -4.76
C GLY A 87 -5.72 16.85 -4.39
N VAL A 88 -6.50 16.27 -5.29
CA VAL A 88 -7.89 15.87 -5.03
C VAL A 88 -7.89 14.52 -4.32
N LEU A 89 -8.49 14.43 -3.14
CA LEU A 89 -8.68 13.18 -2.41
C LEU A 89 -9.71 12.29 -3.15
N LEU A 90 -9.32 11.06 -3.46
CA LEU A 90 -10.15 10.05 -4.13
C LEU A 90 -10.69 9.02 -3.15
N LEU A 91 -9.83 8.50 -2.27
CA LEU A 91 -10.15 7.45 -1.30
C LEU A 91 -9.41 7.72 0.01
N ALA A 92 -10.07 7.43 1.14
CA ALA A 92 -9.46 7.38 2.46
C ALA A 92 -9.91 6.09 3.15
N GLN A 93 -8.96 5.27 3.58
CA GLN A 93 -9.24 3.96 4.17
C GLN A 93 -8.48 3.77 5.47
N LEU A 94 -9.19 3.32 6.50
CA LEU A 94 -8.59 2.83 7.74
C LEU A 94 -8.58 1.30 7.68
N LEU A 95 -7.40 0.72 7.46
CA LEU A 95 -7.21 -0.73 7.26
C LEU A 95 -6.53 -1.39 8.47
N ASN A 96 -5.80 -0.59 9.24
CA ASN A 96 -5.31 -0.93 10.56
C ASN A 96 -5.25 0.33 11.42
N GLU A 97 -5.30 0.18 12.74
CA GLU A 97 -5.25 1.32 13.68
C GLU A 97 -3.81 1.77 13.97
N ASP A 98 -2.85 0.86 13.80
CA ASP A 98 -1.43 1.16 13.94
C ASP A 98 -0.91 2.14 12.86
N PRO A 99 0.19 2.87 13.11
CA PRO A 99 0.83 3.71 12.11
C PRO A 99 1.23 2.94 10.84
N VAL A 100 1.02 3.56 9.67
CA VAL A 100 1.56 3.03 8.41
C VAL A 100 3.09 3.16 8.43
N LEU A 101 3.82 2.07 8.25
CA LEU A 101 5.28 2.08 8.22
C LEU A 101 5.83 2.24 6.81
N GLN A 102 5.34 1.46 5.85
CA GLN A 102 5.80 1.47 4.47
C GLN A 102 4.65 1.19 3.50
N LEU A 103 4.71 1.84 2.33
CA LEU A 103 3.84 1.60 1.18
C LEU A 103 4.70 1.07 0.04
N LYS A 104 4.39 -0.11 -0.50
CA LYS A 104 5.07 -0.66 -1.68
C LYS A 104 4.07 -1.14 -2.72
N CYS A 105 4.42 -0.97 -3.98
CA CYS A 105 3.67 -1.49 -5.12
C CYS A 105 4.53 -2.48 -5.88
N ARG A 106 3.97 -3.65 -6.18
CA ARG A 106 4.54 -4.62 -7.10
C ARG A 106 3.81 -4.50 -8.42
N THR A 107 4.54 -4.23 -9.49
CA THR A 107 3.99 -4.15 -10.84
C THR A 107 3.92 -5.53 -11.48
N TYR A 108 3.12 -5.64 -12.54
CA TYR A 108 3.03 -6.87 -13.33
C TYR A 108 4.41 -7.28 -13.88
N GLU A 109 4.74 -8.56 -13.72
CA GLU A 109 5.92 -9.16 -14.34
C GLU A 109 5.48 -10.27 -15.31
N ILE A 110 5.89 -10.14 -16.56
CA ILE A 110 5.63 -11.15 -17.60
C ILE A 110 6.37 -12.44 -17.21
N PRO A 111 5.69 -13.61 -17.18
CA PRO A 111 6.34 -14.89 -16.95
C PRO A 111 7.46 -15.11 -17.98
N ARG A 112 8.71 -15.17 -17.50
CA ARG A 112 9.88 -15.28 -18.39
C ARG A 112 10.08 -16.68 -18.98
N HIS A 113 9.54 -17.71 -18.31
CA HIS A 113 9.70 -19.12 -18.70
C HIS A 113 8.42 -19.93 -18.42
N PRO A 114 8.19 -21.04 -19.14
CA PRO A 114 7.12 -21.98 -18.82
C PRO A 114 7.22 -22.49 -17.37
N GLY A 115 6.10 -22.49 -16.65
CA GLY A 115 6.04 -22.94 -15.25
C GLY A 115 6.30 -21.85 -14.20
N VAL A 116 6.67 -20.63 -14.60
CA VAL A 116 6.72 -19.48 -13.69
C VAL A 116 5.30 -18.94 -13.47
N THR A 117 4.90 -18.79 -12.21
CA THR A 117 3.58 -18.24 -11.86
C THR A 117 3.50 -16.76 -12.23
N GLU A 118 2.38 -16.37 -12.82
CA GLU A 118 2.08 -14.99 -13.17
C GLU A 118 1.98 -14.11 -11.92
N GLN A 119 2.62 -12.94 -11.98
CA GLN A 119 2.70 -12.01 -10.87
C GLN A 119 1.74 -10.85 -11.09
N ASN A 120 0.61 -10.86 -10.38
CA ASN A 120 -0.41 -9.80 -10.46
C ASN A 120 0.04 -8.52 -9.77
N GLU A 121 -0.42 -7.37 -10.25
CA GLU A 121 -0.16 -6.09 -9.58
C GLU A 121 -0.73 -6.08 -8.15
N GLU A 122 0.01 -5.51 -7.20
CA GLU A 122 -0.40 -5.48 -5.80
C GLU A 122 0.09 -4.19 -5.13
N LEU A 123 -0.82 -3.48 -4.46
CA LEU A 123 -0.45 -2.50 -3.45
C LEU A 123 -0.38 -3.21 -2.10
N SER A 124 0.74 -3.06 -1.41
CA SER A 124 0.93 -3.60 -0.06
C SER A 124 1.27 -2.47 0.91
N ILE A 125 0.83 -2.65 2.16
CA ILE A 125 0.90 -1.66 3.23
C ILE A 125 1.39 -2.36 4.47
N LEU A 126 2.54 -1.95 4.99
CA LEU A 126 3.10 -2.47 6.23
C LEU A 126 2.66 -1.62 7.42
N TYR A 127 2.25 -2.31 8.46
CA TYR A 127 2.03 -1.85 9.83
C TYR A 127 3.00 -2.62 10.75
N PRO A 128 3.18 -2.21 12.02
CA PRO A 128 4.08 -2.88 12.96
C PRO A 128 3.84 -4.38 13.12
N SER A 129 2.56 -4.79 13.10
CA SER A 129 2.14 -6.18 13.33
C SER A 129 1.34 -6.77 12.17
N ALA A 130 1.25 -6.08 11.02
CA ALA A 130 0.41 -6.55 9.92
C ALA A 130 0.88 -6.09 8.54
N ILE A 131 0.57 -6.88 7.52
CA ILE A 131 0.62 -6.48 6.11
C ILE A 131 -0.79 -6.51 5.55
N VAL A 132 -1.22 -5.40 4.96
CA VAL A 132 -2.45 -5.35 4.15
C VAL A 132 -2.07 -5.39 2.69
N THR A 133 -2.74 -6.23 1.91
CA THR A 133 -2.57 -6.28 0.45
C THR A 133 -3.87 -6.00 -0.28
N ILE A 134 -3.78 -5.24 -1.35
CA ILE A 134 -4.88 -4.85 -2.21
C ILE A 134 -4.50 -5.23 -3.64
N ASP A 135 -5.37 -6.02 -4.27
CA ASP A 135 -5.24 -6.40 -5.68
C ASP A 135 -5.21 -5.17 -6.60
N GLY A 136 -4.23 -5.11 -7.49
CA GLY A 136 -3.99 -3.95 -8.35
C GLY A 136 -5.13 -3.67 -9.32
N PHE A 137 -5.75 -4.70 -9.88
CA PHE A 137 -6.92 -4.54 -10.76
C PHE A 137 -8.10 -3.91 -10.00
N SER A 138 -8.42 -4.45 -8.83
CA SER A 138 -9.50 -3.96 -7.97
C SER A 138 -9.26 -2.52 -7.50
N LEU A 139 -8.02 -2.20 -7.12
CA LEU A 139 -7.61 -0.84 -6.77
C LEU A 139 -7.77 0.12 -7.97
N PHE A 140 -7.30 -0.28 -9.15
CA PHE A 140 -7.41 0.53 -10.36
C PHE A 140 -8.87 0.86 -10.71
N GLN A 141 -9.76 -0.13 -10.67
CA GLN A 141 -11.19 0.08 -10.93
C GLN A 141 -11.80 1.06 -9.91
N SER A 142 -11.45 0.91 -8.63
CA SER A 142 -11.93 1.78 -7.56
C SER A 142 -11.45 3.22 -7.73
N LEU A 143 -10.15 3.42 -7.99
CA LEU A 143 -9.57 4.75 -8.22
C LEU A 143 -10.16 5.41 -9.48
N ARG A 144 -10.35 4.64 -10.55
CA ARG A 144 -10.99 5.13 -11.79
C ARG A 144 -12.43 5.55 -11.54
N ALA A 145 -13.20 4.75 -10.80
CA ALA A 145 -14.57 5.09 -10.44
C ALA A 145 -14.64 6.39 -9.62
N CYS A 146 -13.80 6.52 -8.60
CA CYS A 146 -13.72 7.71 -7.75
C CYS A 146 -13.29 8.96 -8.55
N ARG A 147 -12.27 8.83 -9.40
CA ARG A 147 -11.81 9.93 -10.26
C ARG A 147 -12.90 10.40 -11.23
N ASN A 148 -13.63 9.45 -11.83
CA ASN A 148 -14.77 9.76 -12.70
C ASN A 148 -15.95 10.37 -11.94
N GLN A 149 -16.15 10.00 -10.67
CA GLN A 149 -17.16 10.61 -9.80
C GLN A 149 -16.78 12.05 -9.48
N VAL A 150 -15.55 12.33 -9.07
CA VAL A 150 -15.13 13.71 -8.78
C VAL A 150 -15.19 14.60 -10.03
N ALA A 151 -14.86 14.06 -11.22
CA ALA A 151 -15.04 14.79 -12.48
C ALA A 151 -16.52 15.07 -12.80
N ARG A 152 -17.44 14.14 -12.44
CA ARG A 152 -18.88 14.26 -12.66
C ARG A 152 -19.61 15.02 -11.58
N ALA A 153 -19.12 15.08 -10.34
CA ALA A 153 -19.73 15.77 -9.21
C ALA A 153 -19.70 17.31 -9.34
N ALA A 154 -19.11 17.83 -10.42
CA ALA A 154 -19.49 19.13 -10.98
C ALA A 154 -20.97 19.18 -11.47
N GLY A 155 -21.65 18.03 -11.48
CA GLY A 155 -23.06 17.80 -11.79
C GLY A 155 -23.65 16.67 -10.90
N ASN A 156 -24.15 17.07 -9.74
CA ASN A 156 -25.33 16.56 -9.01
C ASN A 156 -25.68 15.05 -8.93
N GLU A 157 -24.73 14.10 -8.89
CA GLU A 157 -25.03 12.69 -8.54
C GLU A 157 -24.12 12.11 -7.44
N ASN A 158 -24.74 11.73 -6.31
CA ASN A 158 -24.11 11.02 -5.20
C ASN A 158 -24.04 9.51 -5.50
N VAL A 159 -23.05 9.07 -6.27
CA VAL A 159 -22.77 7.64 -6.49
C VAL A 159 -21.76 7.16 -5.44
N GLN A 160 -22.12 6.15 -4.65
CA GLN A 160 -21.17 5.54 -3.71
C GLN A 160 -20.04 4.83 -4.47
N PRO A 161 -18.76 5.05 -4.11
CA PRO A 161 -17.67 4.30 -4.69
C PRO A 161 -17.77 2.82 -4.30
N PRO A 162 -17.34 1.90 -5.18
CA PRO A 162 -17.35 0.47 -4.87
C PRO A 162 -16.43 0.22 -3.65
N PRO A 163 -16.83 -0.69 -2.74
CA PRO A 163 -16.00 -1.04 -1.60
C PRO A 163 -14.68 -1.65 -2.07
N LEU A 164 -13.60 -1.36 -1.34
CA LEU A 164 -12.26 -1.86 -1.69
C LEU A 164 -12.00 -3.17 -0.94
N THR A 165 -11.80 -4.23 -1.71
CA THR A 165 -11.45 -5.55 -1.20
C THR A 165 -9.96 -5.63 -0.89
N TYR A 166 -9.59 -6.21 0.25
CA TYR A 166 -8.21 -6.35 0.69
C TYR A 166 -7.99 -7.65 1.48
N LYS A 167 -6.74 -8.09 1.64
CA LYS A 167 -6.34 -9.13 2.59
C LYS A 167 -5.53 -8.49 3.71
N LYS A 168 -5.68 -8.97 4.94
CA LYS A 168 -4.92 -8.49 6.11
C LYS A 168 -4.24 -9.67 6.79
N TRP A 169 -2.92 -9.64 6.83
CA TRP A 169 -2.07 -10.67 7.42
C TRP A 169 -1.45 -10.15 8.71
N GLY A 170 -1.68 -10.84 9.82
CA GLY A 170 -1.11 -10.50 11.13
C GLY A 170 0.23 -11.17 11.29
N LEU A 171 1.31 -10.39 11.25
CA LEU A 171 2.67 -10.89 11.35
C LEU A 171 2.95 -11.32 12.80
N GLN A 172 3.36 -12.57 12.99
CA GLN A 172 3.68 -13.14 14.31
C GLN A 172 5.13 -13.60 14.34
N ASP A 173 5.65 -13.81 15.55
CA ASP A 173 7.01 -14.31 15.80
C ASP A 173 8.12 -13.38 15.28
N ALA A 174 7.87 -12.07 15.35
CA ALA A 174 8.84 -11.02 15.08
C ALA A 174 8.70 -9.88 16.11
N ASP A 175 9.81 -9.38 16.66
CA ASP A 175 9.76 -8.30 17.67
C ASP A 175 9.54 -6.93 17.02
N THR A 176 10.37 -6.57 16.04
CA THR A 176 10.21 -5.33 15.29
C THR A 176 10.37 -5.57 13.80
N ILE A 177 9.52 -4.91 13.00
CA ILE A 177 9.56 -4.93 11.55
C ILE A 177 9.53 -3.48 11.09
N VAL A 178 10.50 -3.10 10.26
CA VAL A 178 10.66 -1.71 9.79
C VAL A 178 10.48 -1.56 8.28
N ASP A 179 10.80 -2.62 7.53
CA ASP A 179 10.63 -2.66 6.09
C ASP A 179 10.35 -4.09 5.62
N TYR A 180 9.82 -4.23 4.41
CA TYR A 180 9.43 -5.51 3.85
C TYR A 180 9.47 -5.48 2.33
N VAL A 181 9.40 -6.65 1.68
CA VAL A 181 9.15 -6.78 0.24
C VAL A 181 8.11 -7.86 0.00
N SER A 182 7.19 -7.59 -0.92
CA SER A 182 6.31 -8.59 -1.52
C SER A 182 7.05 -9.19 -2.70
N VAL A 183 7.49 -10.45 -2.57
CA VAL A 183 8.23 -11.17 -3.63
C VAL A 183 7.26 -11.62 -4.71
N GLY A 184 6.02 -11.93 -4.32
CA GLY A 184 4.97 -12.43 -5.20
C GLY A 184 4.61 -13.88 -4.92
N ILE A 185 3.84 -14.46 -5.83
CA ILE A 185 3.36 -15.84 -5.73
C ILE A 185 4.48 -16.79 -6.11
N MET A 186 4.75 -17.75 -5.25
CA MET A 186 5.67 -18.85 -5.51
C MET A 186 5.01 -20.20 -5.29
N THR A 187 5.51 -21.20 -5.99
CA THR A 187 5.19 -22.62 -5.79
C THR A 187 6.49 -23.36 -5.52
N LEU A 188 6.45 -24.31 -4.59
CA LEU A 188 7.62 -25.16 -4.35
C LEU A 188 7.78 -26.15 -5.50
N SER A 189 9.02 -26.42 -5.90
CA SER A 189 9.27 -27.53 -6.82
C SER A 189 9.00 -28.88 -6.12
N PRO A 190 8.68 -29.95 -6.87
CA PRO A 190 8.54 -31.29 -6.28
C PRO A 190 9.79 -31.74 -5.51
N PHE A 191 10.98 -31.34 -5.99
CA PHE A 191 12.24 -31.60 -5.29
C PHE A 191 12.32 -30.85 -3.96
N ASP A 192 12.00 -29.56 -3.93
CA ASP A 192 12.04 -28.76 -2.69
C ASP A 192 10.99 -29.24 -1.68
N GLN A 193 9.81 -29.64 -2.16
CA GLN A 193 8.77 -30.24 -1.34
C GLN A 193 9.25 -31.55 -0.73
N MET A 194 9.84 -32.44 -1.53
CA MET A 194 10.40 -33.70 -1.05
C MET A 194 11.54 -33.47 -0.06
N LYS A 195 12.49 -32.58 -0.39
CA LYS A 195 13.59 -32.20 0.49
C LYS A 195 13.07 -31.69 1.84
N THR A 196 12.08 -30.80 1.82
CA THR A 196 11.47 -30.24 3.03
C THR A 196 10.75 -31.32 3.84
N ALA A 197 9.93 -32.14 3.17
CA ALA A 197 9.21 -33.25 3.80
C ALA A 197 10.18 -34.25 4.45
N SER A 198 11.23 -34.66 3.73
CA SER A 198 12.25 -35.58 4.27
C SER A 198 13.06 -34.98 5.41
N THR A 199 13.34 -33.67 5.37
CA THR A 199 14.09 -32.99 6.45
C THR A 199 13.26 -32.85 7.72
N ILE A 200 11.97 -32.55 7.61
CA ILE A 200 11.09 -32.30 8.76
C ILE A 200 10.44 -33.59 9.27
N GLY A 201 9.89 -34.40 8.37
CA GLY A 201 9.10 -35.60 8.68
C GLY A 201 9.87 -36.91 8.55
N GLY A 202 11.15 -36.88 8.14
CA GLY A 202 11.99 -38.06 7.98
C GLY A 202 11.63 -38.92 6.77
N PHE A 203 12.17 -40.14 6.74
CA PHE A 203 12.09 -41.05 5.59
C PHE A 203 10.65 -41.38 5.14
N ASN A 204 9.68 -41.41 6.06
CA ASN A 204 8.29 -41.76 5.79
C ASN A 204 7.38 -40.54 5.52
N ALA A 205 7.94 -39.37 5.28
CA ALA A 205 7.16 -38.15 5.07
C ALA A 205 6.35 -38.21 3.76
N ALA A 206 5.05 -37.92 3.85
CA ALA A 206 4.17 -37.84 2.69
C ALA A 206 4.29 -36.48 2.00
N ILE A 207 4.36 -36.47 0.67
CA ILE A 207 4.27 -35.27 -0.16
C ILE A 207 2.90 -35.17 -0.83
N LYS A 208 2.44 -33.94 -1.07
CA LYS A 208 1.21 -33.70 -1.85
C LYS A 208 1.56 -33.61 -3.33
N ASN A 209 0.76 -34.24 -4.19
CA ASN A 209 1.00 -34.21 -5.64
C ASN A 209 1.02 -32.79 -6.24
N ASN A 210 0.24 -31.87 -5.68
CA ASN A 210 0.22 -30.47 -6.09
C ASN A 210 0.69 -29.58 -4.92
N PRO A 211 1.91 -29.00 -4.98
CA PRO A 211 2.37 -28.07 -3.97
C PRO A 211 1.49 -26.80 -3.99
N PRO A 212 1.09 -26.27 -2.82
CA PRO A 212 0.27 -25.07 -2.78
C PRO A 212 1.06 -23.85 -3.28
N ALA A 213 0.36 -22.94 -3.94
CA ALA A 213 0.87 -21.61 -4.22
C ALA A 213 0.80 -20.75 -2.96
N MET A 214 1.77 -19.86 -2.80
CA MET A 214 1.87 -18.99 -1.64
C MET A 214 2.49 -17.65 -2.02
N SER A 215 1.93 -16.57 -1.46
CA SER A 215 2.53 -15.25 -1.52
C SER A 215 3.66 -15.16 -0.49
N GLN A 216 4.87 -14.82 -0.96
CA GLN A 216 6.05 -14.66 -0.12
C GLN A 216 6.27 -13.19 0.25
N TYR A 217 6.42 -12.95 1.55
CA TYR A 217 6.86 -11.67 2.10
C TYR A 217 8.18 -11.86 2.85
N ILE A 218 9.13 -10.95 2.63
CA ILE A 218 10.38 -10.89 3.38
C ILE A 218 10.40 -9.57 4.14
N THR A 219 10.66 -9.63 5.44
CA THR A 219 10.72 -8.47 6.33
C THR A 219 12.11 -8.29 6.89
N VAL A 220 12.42 -7.08 7.31
CA VAL A 220 13.66 -6.76 8.04
C VAL A 220 13.34 -5.94 9.29
N GLY A 221 14.16 -6.12 10.31
CA GLY A 221 13.99 -5.49 11.62
C GLY A 221 14.82 -6.22 12.67
N SER A 222 14.21 -6.56 13.80
CA SER A 222 14.86 -7.30 14.88
C SER A 222 14.09 -8.54 15.26
N ASN A 223 14.86 -9.60 15.54
CA ASN A 223 14.36 -10.87 16.03
C ASN A 223 13.12 -11.37 15.25
N PRO A 224 13.30 -11.87 14.01
CA PRO A 224 14.58 -12.07 13.32
C PRO A 224 15.10 -10.81 12.59
N PHE A 225 16.41 -10.78 12.27
CA PHE A 225 17.00 -9.73 11.43
C PHE A 225 16.39 -9.71 10.02
N THR A 226 16.06 -10.89 9.50
CA THR A 226 15.26 -11.06 8.28
C THR A 226 14.24 -12.16 8.50
N GLY A 227 12.95 -11.87 8.32
CA GLY A 227 11.85 -12.83 8.52
C GLY A 227 11.17 -13.20 7.20
N PHE A 228 10.93 -14.50 6.98
CA PHE A 228 10.24 -15.03 5.80
C PHE A 228 8.83 -15.48 6.18
N PHE A 229 7.85 -14.94 5.48
CA PHE A 229 6.42 -15.23 5.69
C PHE A 229 5.80 -15.78 4.41
N TYR A 230 5.00 -16.84 4.56
CA TYR A 230 4.35 -17.52 3.44
C TYR A 230 2.83 -17.56 3.65
N ALA A 231 2.12 -16.73 2.91
CA ALA A 231 0.67 -16.69 2.92
C ALA A 231 0.14 -17.67 1.87
N LEU A 232 -0.46 -18.78 2.32
CA LEU A 232 -1.04 -19.78 1.41
C LEU A 232 -2.17 -19.15 0.59
N GLU A 233 -2.15 -19.32 -0.72
CA GLU A 233 -3.23 -18.82 -1.57
C GLU A 233 -4.55 -19.52 -1.21
N GLY A 234 -5.62 -18.73 -1.10
CA GLY A 234 -6.94 -19.20 -0.66
C GLY A 234 -7.11 -19.39 0.85
N SER A 235 -6.07 -19.17 1.67
CA SER A 235 -6.18 -19.36 3.14
C SER A 235 -6.89 -18.23 3.88
N SER A 236 -7.03 -17.06 3.27
CA SER A 236 -7.75 -15.91 3.85
C SER A 236 -8.89 -15.49 2.95
N GLN A 237 -10.06 -15.26 3.55
CA GLN A 237 -11.15 -14.58 2.87
C GLN A 237 -10.81 -13.10 2.69
N PRO A 238 -11.04 -12.51 1.51
CA PRO A 238 -10.88 -11.08 1.32
C PRO A 238 -11.86 -10.30 2.21
N LEU A 239 -11.33 -9.27 2.87
CA LEU A 239 -12.09 -8.34 3.70
C LEU A 239 -12.63 -7.20 2.84
N LEU A 240 -13.72 -6.59 3.30
CA LEU A 240 -14.37 -5.48 2.62
C LEU A 240 -14.17 -4.20 3.45
N SER A 241 -13.53 -3.19 2.86
CA SER A 241 -13.47 -1.86 3.49
C SER A 241 -14.62 -1.00 2.97
N HIS A 242 -15.47 -0.51 3.88
CA HIS A 242 -16.40 0.55 3.56
C HIS A 242 -15.62 1.84 3.36
N VAL A 243 -15.66 2.38 2.14
CA VAL A 243 -15.01 3.64 1.80
C VAL A 243 -15.66 4.76 2.62
N ALA A 244 -14.92 5.37 3.54
CA ALA A 244 -15.40 6.54 4.29
C ALA A 244 -15.36 7.76 3.36
N PHE A 245 -16.52 8.22 2.92
CA PHE A 245 -16.63 9.42 2.07
C PHE A 245 -16.30 10.67 2.86
N THR A 246 -15.32 11.43 2.41
CA THR A 246 -15.37 12.89 2.49
C THR A 246 -14.73 13.41 1.21
N VAL A 247 -15.52 13.45 0.14
CA VAL A 247 -15.16 14.28 -1.00
C VAL A 247 -15.22 15.71 -0.49
N ALA A 248 -14.07 16.23 -0.07
CA ALA A 248 -13.88 17.67 0.06
C ALA A 248 -13.80 18.22 -1.36
N SER A 249 -14.94 18.30 -2.05
CA SER A 249 -15.08 19.29 -3.11
C SER A 249 -14.92 20.64 -2.42
N LYS A 250 -13.82 21.33 -2.70
CA LYS A 250 -13.53 22.67 -2.18
C LYS A 250 -14.50 23.75 -2.69
N LEU A 251 -15.78 23.45 -2.91
CA LEU A 251 -16.79 24.38 -3.41
C LEU A 251 -18.19 24.04 -2.89
N THR A 252 -18.48 24.36 -1.62
CA THR A 252 -19.82 24.65 -1.03
C THR A 252 -19.58 24.76 0.49
N SER A 253 -19.70 25.88 1.21
CA SER A 253 -20.65 26.97 1.14
C SER A 253 -20.13 28.10 2.06
N ALA A 254 -19.76 29.25 1.49
CA ALA A 254 -19.52 30.48 2.27
C ALA A 254 -20.26 31.69 1.68
N PHE A 255 -21.21 31.48 0.76
CA PHE A 255 -21.93 32.57 0.08
C PHE A 255 -23.44 32.36 -0.10
N PHE A 256 -24.10 31.60 0.77
CA PHE A 256 -25.58 31.58 0.83
C PHE A 256 -26.08 31.56 2.28
N ASN A 257 -25.73 32.60 3.04
CA ASN A 257 -26.49 33.02 4.22
C ASN A 257 -26.42 34.54 4.34
N ALA A 258 -26.87 35.22 3.29
CA ALA A 258 -27.27 36.61 3.37
C ALA A 258 -28.46 36.81 2.42
N ALA A 259 -29.61 37.12 3.01
CA ALA A 259 -30.88 37.50 2.41
C ALA A 259 -31.88 36.39 2.00
N SER A 260 -33.13 36.58 2.47
CA SER A 260 -34.39 35.85 2.24
C SER A 260 -34.57 34.55 3.04
N GLY A 261 -35.66 34.32 3.78
CA GLY A 261 -36.83 35.12 4.06
C GLY A 261 -37.70 34.42 5.11
N TRP A 262 -38.57 35.21 5.71
CA TRP A 262 -39.61 34.91 6.68
C TRP A 262 -40.55 33.76 6.23
N LEU A 263 -41.02 32.97 7.22
CA LEU A 263 -42.12 31.98 7.21
C LEU A 263 -41.75 30.51 6.92
N GLY A 264 -42.01 29.64 7.91
CA GLY A 264 -42.23 28.21 7.67
C GLY A 264 -41.90 27.29 8.84
N TRP A 265 -42.83 27.15 9.79
CA TRP A 265 -42.85 26.10 10.82
C TRP A 265 -42.69 24.71 10.18
N LYS A 266 -41.74 23.89 10.65
CA LYS A 266 -41.85 22.42 10.67
C LYS A 266 -40.85 21.82 11.67
N ASN A 267 -41.37 20.90 12.47
CA ASN A 267 -40.75 20.25 13.62
C ASN A 267 -39.32 19.77 13.36
N LYS A 268 -38.36 20.27 14.15
CA LYS A 268 -37.07 19.60 14.35
C LYS A 268 -37.31 18.45 15.33
N GLN A 269 -37.36 17.22 14.82
CA GLN A 269 -36.87 16.09 15.60
C GLN A 269 -35.39 16.39 15.90
N GLU A 270 -35.06 16.45 17.18
CA GLU A 270 -33.68 16.35 17.64
C GLU A 270 -33.17 14.97 17.21
N GLU A 271 -32.49 14.92 16.06
CA GLU A 271 -31.54 13.84 15.79
C GLU A 271 -30.41 13.99 16.81
N GLU A 272 -30.36 13.07 17.77
CA GLU A 272 -29.22 12.90 18.64
C GLU A 272 -27.94 12.83 17.78
N PRO A 273 -26.86 13.55 18.15
CA PRO A 273 -25.63 13.50 17.40
C PRO A 273 -25.07 12.08 17.53
N VAL A 274 -25.22 11.27 16.49
CA VAL A 274 -24.59 9.96 16.38
C VAL A 274 -23.10 10.16 16.68
N GLN A 275 -22.66 9.72 17.86
CA GLN A 275 -21.26 9.72 18.26
C GLN A 275 -20.51 8.92 17.19
N LYS A 276 -19.79 9.63 16.33
CA LYS A 276 -19.14 9.10 15.13
C LYS A 276 -17.99 8.18 15.55
N GLN A 277 -18.29 6.89 15.68
CA GLN A 277 -17.29 5.87 15.97
C GLN A 277 -16.29 5.74 14.81
N LYS A 278 -15.01 5.50 15.13
CA LYS A 278 -14.00 5.10 14.12
C LYS A 278 -14.53 3.88 13.36
N PRO A 279 -14.28 3.77 12.03
CA PRO A 279 -14.66 2.59 11.27
C PRO A 279 -14.11 1.33 11.95
N LYS A 280 -14.95 0.31 12.11
CA LYS A 280 -14.51 -0.96 12.69
C LYS A 280 -13.47 -1.60 11.75
N VAL A 281 -12.29 -1.88 12.29
CA VAL A 281 -11.23 -2.56 11.57
C VAL A 281 -11.36 -4.07 11.79
N GLU A 282 -11.37 -4.84 10.70
CA GLU A 282 -11.44 -6.29 10.75
C GLU A 282 -10.13 -6.92 11.27
N PRO A 283 -10.19 -8.07 11.97
CA PRO A 283 -9.02 -8.75 12.48
C PRO A 283 -8.17 -9.33 11.34
N ALA A 284 -6.87 -9.45 11.60
CA ALA A 284 -5.92 -9.99 10.64
C ALA A 284 -5.91 -11.53 10.66
N THR A 285 -5.72 -12.16 9.50
CA THR A 285 -5.42 -13.60 9.41
C THR A 285 -4.01 -13.85 9.91
N PRO A 286 -3.80 -14.71 10.92
CA PRO A 286 -2.46 -15.01 11.45
C PRO A 286 -1.47 -15.47 10.37
N LEU A 287 -0.28 -14.88 10.38
CA LEU A 287 0.82 -15.20 9.48
C LEU A 287 2.14 -15.25 10.28
N PRO A 288 2.50 -16.42 10.84
CA PRO A 288 3.74 -16.58 11.60
C PRO A 288 4.97 -16.61 10.70
N VAL A 289 6.12 -16.22 11.26
CA VAL A 289 7.43 -16.40 10.61
C VAL A 289 7.61 -17.88 10.30
N ARG A 290 7.96 -18.19 9.04
CA ARG A 290 8.26 -19.57 8.62
C ARG A 290 9.69 -19.93 8.96
N PHE A 291 10.61 -19.01 8.71
CA PHE A 291 11.99 -19.04 9.18
C PHE A 291 12.57 -17.63 9.04
N GLY A 292 13.73 -17.40 9.63
CA GLY A 292 14.43 -16.13 9.51
C GLY A 292 15.94 -16.29 9.64
N ILE A 293 16.66 -15.24 9.29
CA ILE A 293 18.07 -15.10 9.59
C ILE A 293 18.14 -14.45 10.98
N PRO A 294 18.54 -15.17 12.04
CA PRO A 294 18.66 -14.58 13.35
C PRO A 294 19.91 -13.70 13.42
N ASP A 295 19.76 -12.51 13.97
CA ASP A 295 20.88 -11.76 14.50
C ASP A 295 20.44 -10.92 15.68
N SER A 296 20.97 -11.22 16.86
CA SER A 296 20.58 -10.53 18.10
C SER A 296 21.27 -9.19 18.30
N ARG A 297 22.29 -8.87 17.51
CA ARG A 297 23.08 -7.63 17.67
C ARG A 297 22.78 -6.58 16.62
N ARG A 298 22.08 -6.94 15.55
CA ARG A 298 21.89 -6.13 14.36
C ARG A 298 20.42 -5.92 14.09
N HIS A 299 20.08 -4.72 13.66
CA HIS A 299 18.73 -4.34 13.24
C HIS A 299 18.77 -4.09 11.74
N GLY A 300 17.93 -4.80 11.00
CA GLY A 300 17.72 -4.50 9.59
C GLY A 300 16.96 -3.19 9.45
N GLU A 301 17.34 -2.35 8.49
CA GLU A 301 16.75 -1.02 8.31
C GLU A 301 15.90 -0.92 7.04
N ARG A 302 16.43 -1.41 5.91
CA ARG A 302 15.74 -1.38 4.60
C ARG A 302 16.03 -2.63 3.79
N ILE A 303 15.07 -3.02 2.96
CA ILE A 303 15.20 -4.13 2.01
C ILE A 303 14.74 -3.70 0.61
N CYS A 304 15.52 -4.06 -0.40
CA CYS A 304 15.23 -3.81 -1.80
C CYS A 304 15.39 -5.09 -2.62
N LEU A 305 14.36 -5.47 -3.40
CA LEU A 305 14.42 -6.61 -4.31
C LEU A 305 15.18 -6.25 -5.59
N SER A 306 15.86 -7.24 -6.16
CA SER A 306 16.36 -7.15 -7.52
C SER A 306 15.19 -7.15 -8.52
N PRO A 307 15.35 -6.59 -9.73
CA PRO A 307 14.28 -6.53 -10.73
C PRO A 307 13.73 -7.89 -11.21
N CYS A 308 14.38 -9.00 -10.88
CA CYS A 308 13.93 -10.35 -11.18
C CYS A 308 13.56 -11.15 -9.92
N ASN A 309 13.45 -10.48 -8.77
CA ASN A 309 13.03 -11.03 -7.48
C ASN A 309 13.87 -12.20 -6.95
N SER A 310 15.06 -12.46 -7.52
CA SER A 310 15.94 -13.56 -7.11
C SER A 310 16.88 -13.20 -5.97
N LEU A 311 17.20 -11.91 -5.83
CA LEU A 311 18.12 -11.37 -4.84
C LEU A 311 17.48 -10.19 -4.12
N ALA A 312 17.90 -9.92 -2.89
CA ALA A 312 17.57 -8.70 -2.18
C ALA A 312 18.81 -8.10 -1.53
N ALA A 313 18.86 -6.77 -1.46
CA ALA A 313 19.84 -6.04 -0.68
C ALA A 313 19.20 -5.55 0.62
N ILE A 314 19.84 -5.82 1.75
CA ILE A 314 19.38 -5.42 3.09
C ILE A 314 20.42 -4.52 3.73
N THR A 315 20.01 -3.38 4.25
CA THR A 315 20.86 -2.47 5.04
C THR A 315 20.67 -2.73 6.54
N ASP A 316 21.71 -2.46 7.33
CA ASP A 316 21.67 -2.59 8.79
C ASP A 316 22.23 -1.36 9.51
N ASP A 317 21.95 -1.30 10.81
CA ASP A 317 22.34 -0.25 11.77
C ASP A 317 23.85 -0.09 11.98
N PHE A 318 24.69 -0.89 11.30
CA PHE A 318 26.16 -0.82 11.37
C PHE A 318 26.77 -0.29 10.06
N GLY A 319 25.96 0.15 9.10
CA GLY A 319 26.43 0.64 7.80
C GLY A 319 26.98 -0.47 6.91
N ARG A 320 26.25 -1.59 6.85
CA ARG A 320 26.55 -2.72 5.96
C ARG A 320 25.41 -3.00 5.02
N ILE A 321 25.71 -3.72 3.95
CA ILE A 321 24.74 -4.26 3.01
C ILE A 321 24.87 -5.77 2.96
N LEU A 322 23.78 -6.49 3.21
CA LEU A 322 23.66 -7.93 3.04
C LEU A 322 22.99 -8.23 1.69
N LEU A 323 23.61 -9.07 0.87
CA LEU A 323 22.98 -9.70 -0.29
C LEU A 323 22.30 -11.00 0.13
N LEU A 324 21.01 -11.08 -0.10
CA LEU A 324 20.15 -12.22 0.22
C LEU A 324 19.75 -12.94 -1.07
N ASP A 325 19.85 -14.27 -1.08
CA ASP A 325 19.15 -15.13 -2.04
C ASP A 325 17.70 -15.31 -1.56
N VAL A 326 16.75 -14.80 -2.35
CA VAL A 326 15.33 -14.72 -1.98
C VAL A 326 14.66 -16.09 -1.96
N ALA A 327 15.02 -16.95 -2.91
CA ALA A 327 14.41 -18.28 -3.03
C ALA A 327 14.91 -19.23 -1.95
N ARG A 328 16.21 -19.16 -1.63
CA ARG A 328 16.86 -20.04 -0.64
C ARG A 328 16.84 -19.49 0.77
N GLY A 329 16.61 -18.17 0.92
CA GLY A 329 16.68 -17.47 2.20
C GLY A 329 18.08 -17.43 2.80
N LEU A 330 19.11 -17.32 1.96
CA LEU A 330 20.52 -17.39 2.39
C LEU A 330 21.24 -16.07 2.19
N SER A 331 22.05 -15.69 3.18
CA SER A 331 23.03 -14.61 3.04
C SER A 331 24.14 -15.04 2.07
N VAL A 332 24.19 -14.42 0.89
CA VAL A 332 25.19 -14.71 -0.15
C VAL A 332 26.48 -13.92 0.11
N ARG A 333 26.37 -12.64 0.45
CA ARG A 333 27.52 -11.74 0.62
C ARG A 333 27.18 -10.59 1.56
N MET A 334 28.20 -10.04 2.24
CA MET A 334 28.07 -8.83 3.04
C MET A 334 29.16 -7.83 2.68
N TRP A 335 28.76 -6.56 2.49
CA TRP A 335 29.65 -5.43 2.29
C TRP A 335 29.62 -4.51 3.49
N LYS A 336 30.77 -3.91 3.83
CA LYS A 336 30.94 -3.01 4.98
C LYS A 336 31.33 -1.61 4.51
N GLY A 337 30.98 -0.60 5.30
CA GLY A 337 31.39 0.79 5.05
C GLY A 337 30.43 1.57 4.15
N TYR A 338 29.18 1.11 4.03
CA TYR A 338 28.11 1.80 3.31
C TYR A 338 27.24 2.49 4.37
N ARG A 339 27.65 3.70 4.76
CA ARG A 339 26.96 4.55 5.75
C ARG A 339 26.14 5.62 5.07
#